data_AF-A0A9Q6MVK3-F1
#
_entry.id   AF-A0A9Q6MVK3-F1
#
_cell.length_a   1.000
_cell.length_b   1.000
_cell.length_c   1.000
_cell.angle_alpha   90.00
_cell.angle_beta   90.00
_cell.angle_gamma   90.00
#
_symmetry.space_group_name_H-M   'P 1'
#
loop_
_entity.id
_entity.type
_entity.pdbx_description
1 polymer ?
#
loop_
_entity_poly.entity_id
_entity_poly.type
_entity_poly.pdbx_seq_one_letter_code
_entity_poly.pdbx_strand_id
1 'polypeptide(L)'
;MTTDIPEIGVPATKALKELGVTNLEEVASYERTTLLDIHGIGPKAIEILEQALKDVDLSFKNDVLPALPFKLTGDLNCDNAPKRRMMLEFLIGCALIEKEKLIKTVTENFVWNVVDAFQIQGLDAFYEELESHQVEIVSLNVTQNLSHGKFGALHGTQIAKDGSTIYFADFFEFESHQKDAKVKTITSYVIMDEGDV
;
A
#
# COMPACT_ATOMS: atom_id res chain seq x y z
N MET A 1 -10.98 27.22 8.58
CA MET A 1 -10.93 27.03 10.04
C MET A 1 -9.85 26.01 10.28
N THR A 2 -9.03 26.17 11.31
CA THR A 2 -8.01 25.18 11.70
C THR A 2 -8.57 24.32 12.81
N THR A 3 -8.28 23.02 12.78
CA THR A 3 -8.79 22.05 13.75
C THR A 3 -7.74 21.76 14.82
N ASP A 4 -8.11 21.90 16.09
CA ASP A 4 -7.17 21.70 17.20
C ASP A 4 -6.69 20.24 17.30
N ILE A 5 -5.44 20.06 17.74
CA ILE A 5 -4.86 18.73 18.00
C ILE A 5 -5.54 18.14 19.26
N PRO A 6 -6.00 16.88 19.24
CA PRO A 6 -6.60 16.21 20.39
C PRO A 6 -5.60 16.07 21.56
N GLU A 7 -6.11 15.73 22.75
CA GLU A 7 -5.23 15.41 23.87
C GLU A 7 -4.40 14.15 23.56
N ILE A 8 -3.10 14.35 23.44
CA ILE A 8 -2.08 13.32 23.32
C ILE A 8 -1.12 13.43 24.51
N GLY A 9 -0.27 12.42 24.70
CA GLY A 9 0.70 12.43 25.81
C GLY A 9 1.62 13.66 25.75
N VAL A 10 1.97 14.21 26.92
CA VAL A 10 2.83 15.41 27.08
C VAL A 10 4.09 15.38 26.20
N PRO A 11 4.83 14.25 26.06
CA PRO A 11 5.99 14.19 25.17
C PRO A 11 5.64 14.45 23.70
N ALA A 12 4.53 13.87 23.21
CA ALA A 12 4.09 14.04 21.83
C ALA A 12 3.58 15.46 21.56
N THR A 13 2.83 16.06 22.50
CA THR A 13 2.38 17.45 22.40
C THR A 13 3.57 18.41 22.29
N LYS A 14 4.62 18.19 23.09
CA LYS A 14 5.84 19.01 23.02
C LYS A 14 6.57 18.84 21.69
N ALA A 15 6.75 17.60 21.25
CA ALA A 15 7.41 17.30 19.98
C ALA A 15 6.70 17.95 18.79
N LEU A 16 5.37 17.86 18.69
CA LEU A 16 4.61 18.54 17.63
C LEU A 16 4.79 20.06 17.68
N LYS A 17 4.73 20.65 18.88
CA LYS A 17 4.92 22.09 19.06
C LYS A 17 6.33 22.55 18.67
N GLU A 18 7.36 21.75 18.93
CA GLU A 18 8.74 22.03 18.51
C GLU A 18 8.91 22.00 16.98
N LEU A 19 8.11 21.20 16.29
CA LEU A 19 8.02 21.20 14.82
C LEU A 19 7.17 22.36 14.27
N GLY A 20 6.58 23.18 15.13
CA GLY A 20 5.62 24.22 14.74
C GLY A 20 4.26 23.68 14.30
N VAL A 21 3.96 22.41 14.58
CA VAL A 21 2.68 21.77 14.27
C VAL A 21 1.68 22.04 15.39
N THR A 22 0.61 22.75 15.06
CA THR A 22 -0.35 23.31 16.01
C THR A 22 -1.79 22.91 15.75
N ASN A 23 -2.10 22.36 14.58
CA ASN A 23 -3.44 21.95 14.17
C ASN A 23 -3.38 20.63 13.36
N LEU A 24 -4.54 19.98 13.17
CA LEU A 24 -4.64 18.72 12.44
C LEU A 24 -4.32 18.85 10.95
N GLU A 25 -4.60 19.99 10.33
CA GLU A 25 -4.26 20.24 8.92
C GLU A 25 -2.74 20.21 8.70
N GLU A 26 -1.97 20.77 9.64
CA GLU A 26 -0.51 20.68 9.65
C GLU A 26 -0.05 19.25 9.92
N VAL A 27 -0.67 18.53 10.86
CA VAL A 27 -0.37 17.09 11.10
C VAL A 27 -0.57 16.28 9.82
N ALA A 28 -1.65 16.52 9.07
CA ALA A 28 -1.97 15.83 7.81
C ALA A 28 -0.88 16.01 6.73
N SER A 29 -0.09 17.09 6.80
CA SER A 29 1.01 17.34 5.85
C SER A 29 2.24 16.44 6.09
N TYR A 30 2.30 15.75 7.22
CA TYR A 30 3.38 14.82 7.54
C TYR A 30 3.00 13.38 7.18
N GLU A 31 4.02 12.59 6.89
CA GLU A 31 3.86 11.14 6.83
C GLU A 31 3.74 10.58 8.25
N ARG A 32 2.88 9.59 8.39
CA ARG A 32 2.64 8.87 9.64
C ARG A 32 3.92 8.28 10.23
N THR A 33 4.77 7.71 9.38
CA THR A 33 6.09 7.15 9.74
C THR A 33 7.06 8.23 10.18
N THR A 34 7.10 9.35 9.45
CA THR A 34 7.95 10.50 9.81
C THR A 34 7.61 11.02 11.20
N LEU A 35 6.33 11.16 11.54
CA LEU A 35 5.94 11.57 12.90
C LEU A 35 6.28 10.51 13.95
N LEU A 36 6.13 9.22 13.63
CA LEU A 36 6.43 8.14 14.55
C LEU A 36 7.94 8.01 14.88
N ASP A 37 8.81 8.43 13.96
CA ASP A 37 10.27 8.43 14.15
C ASP A 37 10.76 9.59 15.04
N ILE A 38 9.91 10.57 15.32
CA ILE A 38 10.26 11.73 16.15
C ILE A 38 10.25 11.34 17.62
N HIS A 39 11.36 11.63 18.31
CA HIS A 39 11.50 11.35 19.74
C HIS A 39 10.36 12.00 20.55
N GLY A 40 9.62 11.17 21.29
CA GLY A 40 8.49 11.60 22.10
C GLY A 40 7.12 11.34 21.46
N ILE A 41 7.03 11.06 20.16
CA ILE A 41 5.79 10.68 19.48
C ILE A 41 5.72 9.16 19.39
N GLY A 42 4.94 8.55 20.28
CA GLY A 42 4.75 7.09 20.32
C GLY A 42 3.59 6.60 19.45
N PRO A 43 3.47 5.27 19.23
CA PRO A 43 2.38 4.66 18.46
C PRO A 43 0.99 5.08 18.93
N LYS A 44 0.81 5.27 20.25
CA LYS A 44 -0.47 5.68 20.81
C LYS A 44 -0.87 7.10 20.43
N ALA A 45 0.09 8.02 20.35
CA ALA A 45 -0.18 9.38 19.89
C ALA A 45 -0.58 9.37 18.41
N ILE A 46 0.10 8.57 17.59
CA ILE A 46 -0.25 8.40 16.18
C ILE A 46 -1.66 7.85 16.01
N GLU A 47 -2.08 6.83 16.77
CA GLU A 47 -3.46 6.31 16.71
C GLU A 47 -4.52 7.39 17.00
N ILE A 48 -4.27 8.23 18.01
CA ILE A 48 -5.20 9.31 18.39
C ILE A 48 -5.26 10.37 17.29
N LEU A 49 -4.10 10.76 16.75
CA LEU A 49 -4.01 11.70 15.62
C LEU A 49 -4.71 11.14 14.38
N GLU A 50 -4.52 9.86 14.08
CA GLU A 50 -5.15 9.18 12.94
C GLU A 50 -6.68 9.23 13.04
N GLN A 51 -7.23 8.94 14.22
CA GLN A 51 -8.67 8.99 14.45
C GLN A 51 -9.19 10.43 14.31
N ALA A 52 -8.50 11.40 14.92
CA ALA A 52 -8.91 12.80 14.84
C ALA A 52 -8.83 13.35 13.40
N LEU A 53 -7.85 12.93 12.61
CA LEU A 53 -7.78 13.25 11.17
C LEU A 53 -8.99 12.69 10.42
N LYS A 54 -9.32 11.41 10.62
CA LYS A 54 -10.49 10.77 9.99
C LYS A 54 -11.81 11.45 10.36
N ASP A 55 -11.95 11.92 11.59
CA ASP A 55 -13.15 12.62 12.07
C ASP A 55 -13.40 13.95 11.33
N VAL A 56 -12.35 14.53 10.71
CA VAL A 56 -12.42 15.74 9.89
C VAL A 56 -12.11 15.50 8.41
N ASP A 57 -12.24 14.24 7.94
CA ASP A 57 -12.00 13.83 6.56
C ASP A 57 -10.58 14.16 6.04
N LEU A 58 -9.60 14.12 6.96
CA LEU A 58 -8.17 14.22 6.67
C LEU A 58 -7.49 12.86 6.88
N SER A 59 -6.25 12.76 6.42
CA SER A 59 -5.39 11.60 6.62
C SER A 59 -3.93 12.06 6.60
N PHE A 60 -3.02 11.25 7.14
CA PHE A 60 -1.59 11.51 6.98
C PHE A 60 -1.21 11.52 5.49
N LYS A 61 -0.17 12.28 5.14
CA LYS A 61 0.24 12.47 3.74
C LYS A 61 0.46 11.16 2.98
N ASN A 62 1.01 10.15 3.66
CA ASN A 62 1.26 8.84 3.07
C ASN A 62 0.06 7.89 3.13
N ASP A 63 -0.98 8.20 3.90
CA ASP A 63 -2.20 7.39 3.98
C ASP A 63 -3.21 7.73 2.89
N VAL A 64 -3.07 8.89 2.25
CA VAL A 64 -3.85 9.23 1.04
C VAL A 64 -3.36 8.37 -0.12
N LEU A 65 -4.23 7.50 -0.62
CA LEU A 65 -4.01 6.84 -1.90
C LEU A 65 -4.05 7.90 -3.01
N PRO A 66 -3.14 7.84 -4.00
CA PRO A 66 -3.15 8.79 -5.11
C PRO A 66 -4.51 8.77 -5.83
N ALA A 67 -4.86 9.85 -6.52
CA ALA A 67 -6.01 9.83 -7.43
C ALA A 67 -5.72 8.78 -8.52
N LEU A 68 -6.45 7.65 -8.48
CA LEU A 68 -6.26 6.53 -9.40
C LEU A 68 -7.20 6.66 -10.61
N PRO A 69 -6.76 6.24 -11.81
CA PRO A 69 -7.61 6.19 -13.00
C PRO A 69 -8.64 5.05 -12.97
N PHE A 70 -8.65 4.25 -11.90
CA PHE A 70 -9.56 3.15 -11.64
C PHE A 70 -10.08 3.22 -10.20
N LYS A 71 -11.23 2.57 -9.95
CA LYS A 71 -11.83 2.50 -8.62
C LYS A 71 -11.09 1.47 -7.77
N LEU A 72 -10.43 1.92 -6.70
CA LEU A 72 -9.80 1.04 -5.71
C LEU A 72 -10.70 0.88 -4.48
N THR A 73 -11.03 -0.36 -4.10
CA THR A 73 -11.89 -0.67 -2.94
C THR A 73 -11.37 -1.86 -2.12
N GLY A 74 -11.95 -2.04 -0.93
CA GLY A 74 -11.77 -3.23 -0.10
C GLY A 74 -10.92 -3.00 1.15
N ASP A 75 -10.13 -4.00 1.54
CA ASP A 75 -9.22 -3.98 2.69
C ASP A 75 -7.95 -3.17 2.37
N LEU A 76 -8.13 -1.85 2.35
CA LEU A 76 -7.09 -0.86 2.03
C LEU A 76 -6.40 -0.31 3.30
N ASN A 77 -6.96 -0.58 4.48
CA ASN A 77 -6.46 -0.08 5.74
C ASN A 77 -5.10 -0.72 6.07
N CYS A 78 -4.14 0.11 6.46
CA CYS A 78 -2.77 -0.32 6.75
C CYS A 78 -2.38 -0.05 8.20
N ASP A 79 -3.27 -0.41 9.16
CA ASP A 79 -3.19 -0.17 10.62
C ASP A 79 -1.79 -0.44 11.22
N ASN A 80 -0.85 0.50 11.10
CA ASN A 80 0.55 0.28 11.50
C ASN A 80 1.22 -0.96 10.87
N ALA A 81 0.78 -1.37 9.68
CA ALA A 81 1.26 -2.58 9.02
C ALA A 81 2.02 -2.25 7.71
N PRO A 82 3.30 -1.83 7.79
CA PRO A 82 4.13 -1.44 6.64
C PRO A 82 4.11 -2.45 5.48
N LYS A 83 4.07 -3.74 5.78
CA LYS A 83 4.01 -4.80 4.76
C LYS A 83 2.68 -4.84 4.01
N ARG A 84 1.54 -4.65 4.69
CA ARG A 84 0.22 -4.54 4.03
C ARG A 84 0.20 -3.34 3.07
N ARG A 85 0.84 -2.23 3.48
CA ARG A 85 1.00 -1.05 2.64
C ARG A 85 1.87 -1.33 1.43
N MET A 86 3.03 -1.96 1.61
CA MET A 86 3.93 -2.29 0.51
C MET A 86 3.30 -3.23 -0.53
N MET A 87 2.53 -4.24 -0.09
CA MET A 87 1.81 -5.11 -1.02
C MET A 87 0.72 -4.36 -1.81
N LEU A 88 0.00 -3.44 -1.15
CA LEU A 88 -0.98 -2.58 -1.83
C LEU A 88 -0.31 -1.64 -2.84
N GLU A 89 0.82 -1.04 -2.47
CA GLU A 89 1.60 -0.19 -3.38
C GLU A 89 2.18 -0.96 -4.56
N PHE A 90 2.59 -2.21 -4.36
CA PHE A 90 3.00 -3.11 -5.44
C PHE A 90 1.84 -3.33 -6.41
N LEU A 91 0.66 -3.71 -5.91
CA LEU A 91 -0.51 -3.97 -6.74
C LEU A 91 -0.95 -2.73 -7.54
N ILE A 92 -0.93 -1.56 -6.92
CA ILE A 92 -1.19 -0.28 -7.59
C ILE A 92 -0.10 0.02 -8.62
N GLY A 93 1.18 -0.23 -8.30
CA GLY A 93 2.30 -0.06 -9.22
C GLY A 93 2.17 -0.93 -10.47
N CYS A 94 1.70 -2.17 -10.31
CA CYS A 94 1.38 -3.05 -11.44
C CYS A 94 0.23 -2.49 -12.28
N ALA A 95 -0.88 -2.11 -11.65
CA ALA A 95 -2.06 -1.58 -12.35
C ALA A 95 -1.79 -0.25 -13.09
N LEU A 96 -0.82 0.54 -12.62
CA LEU A 96 -0.41 1.80 -13.25
C LEU A 96 0.80 1.65 -14.18
N ILE A 97 1.47 0.49 -14.18
CA ILE A 97 2.74 0.24 -14.89
C ILE A 97 3.80 1.29 -14.50
N GLU A 98 3.88 1.60 -13.20
CA GLU A 98 4.73 2.66 -12.66
C GLU A 98 6.06 2.10 -12.14
N LYS A 99 7.09 2.07 -13.00
CA LYS A 99 8.40 1.45 -12.67
C LYS A 99 9.02 2.00 -11.39
N GLU A 100 8.97 3.31 -11.18
CA GLU A 100 9.52 3.96 -9.99
C GLU A 100 8.89 3.47 -8.69
N LYS A 101 7.60 3.13 -8.73
CA LYS A 101 6.89 2.55 -7.59
C LYS A 101 7.30 1.11 -7.36
N LEU A 102 7.39 0.32 -8.43
CA LEU A 102 7.82 -1.08 -8.36
C LEU A 102 9.25 -1.23 -7.81
N ILE A 103 10.18 -0.34 -8.19
CA ILE A 103 11.55 -0.29 -7.64
C ILE A 103 11.55 -0.16 -6.10
N LYS A 104 10.55 0.53 -5.53
CA LYS A 104 10.46 0.75 -4.09
C LYS A 104 9.85 -0.46 -3.36
N THR A 105 9.05 -1.28 -4.03
CA THR A 105 8.33 -2.39 -3.41
C THR A 105 9.04 -3.74 -3.54
N VAL A 106 9.83 -3.96 -4.58
CA VAL A 106 10.52 -5.24 -4.80
C VAL A 106 12.05 -5.13 -4.78
N THR A 107 12.74 -6.23 -4.48
CA THR A 107 14.21 -6.32 -4.56
C THR A 107 14.70 -6.36 -6.00
N GLU A 108 15.97 -6.04 -6.27
CA GLU A 108 16.55 -6.17 -7.62
C GLU A 108 16.45 -7.61 -8.18
N ASN A 109 16.69 -8.61 -7.32
CA ASN A 109 16.60 -10.04 -7.66
C ASN A 109 15.18 -10.61 -7.42
N PHE A 110 14.15 -9.78 -7.63
CA PHE A 110 12.75 -10.17 -7.46
C PHE A 110 12.40 -11.38 -8.33
N VAL A 111 11.55 -12.26 -7.81
CA VAL A 111 11.02 -13.42 -8.55
C VAL A 111 9.50 -13.39 -8.52
N TRP A 112 8.89 -13.41 -9.69
CA TRP A 112 7.45 -13.59 -9.83
C TRP A 112 7.15 -14.97 -10.39
N ASN A 113 6.32 -15.74 -9.70
CA ASN A 113 5.93 -17.09 -10.07
C ASN A 113 4.41 -17.17 -10.23
N VAL A 114 3.94 -17.25 -11.46
CA VAL A 114 2.52 -17.49 -11.75
C VAL A 114 2.30 -18.99 -11.86
N VAL A 115 1.52 -19.54 -10.93
CA VAL A 115 1.34 -20.98 -10.82
C VAL A 115 0.73 -21.53 -12.11
N ASP A 116 1.34 -22.61 -12.61
CA ASP A 116 0.94 -23.32 -13.84
C ASP A 116 1.04 -22.48 -15.14
N ALA A 117 1.79 -21.37 -15.12
CA ALA A 117 2.00 -20.54 -16.29
C ALA A 117 3.48 -20.27 -16.54
N PHE A 118 4.13 -19.43 -15.72
CA PHE A 118 5.50 -18.99 -15.95
C PHE A 118 6.18 -18.47 -14.68
N GLN A 119 7.49 -18.26 -14.78
CA GLN A 119 8.30 -17.60 -13.77
C GLN A 119 9.17 -16.53 -14.43
N ILE A 120 9.24 -15.35 -13.81
CA ILE A 120 10.07 -14.23 -14.22
C ILE A 120 11.04 -13.88 -13.10
N GLN A 121 12.28 -13.59 -13.49
CA GLN A 121 13.35 -13.19 -12.58
C GLN A 121 13.89 -11.81 -12.95
N GLY A 122 14.02 -10.96 -11.94
CA GLY A 122 14.50 -9.59 -12.06
C GLY A 122 13.37 -8.58 -12.32
N LEU A 123 13.55 -7.37 -11.79
CA LEU A 123 12.56 -6.29 -11.94
C LEU A 123 12.39 -5.84 -13.40
N ASP A 124 13.46 -5.78 -14.18
CA ASP A 124 13.36 -5.32 -15.58
C ASP A 124 12.51 -6.27 -16.42
N ALA A 125 12.77 -7.58 -16.36
CA ALA A 125 11.97 -8.58 -17.07
C ALA A 125 10.51 -8.61 -16.58
N PHE A 126 10.29 -8.42 -15.28
CA PHE A 126 8.93 -8.29 -14.72
C PHE A 126 8.20 -7.06 -15.28
N TYR A 127 8.90 -5.93 -15.37
CA TYR A 127 8.32 -4.70 -15.90
C TYR A 127 7.99 -4.81 -17.40
N GLU A 128 8.89 -5.39 -18.20
CA GLU A 128 8.65 -5.65 -19.62
C GLU A 128 7.42 -6.54 -19.85
N GLU A 129 7.23 -7.56 -19.00
CA GLU A 129 6.03 -8.41 -19.04
C GLU A 129 4.75 -7.60 -18.78
N LEU A 130 4.76 -6.72 -17.77
CA LEU A 130 3.62 -5.84 -17.47
C LEU A 130 3.31 -4.88 -18.62
N GLU A 131 4.34 -4.28 -19.24
CA GLU A 131 4.16 -3.38 -20.39
C GLU A 131 3.58 -4.11 -21.61
N SER A 132 4.06 -5.33 -21.89
CA SER A 132 3.62 -6.11 -23.04
C SER A 132 2.18 -6.64 -22.90
N HIS A 133 1.70 -6.80 -21.67
CA HIS A 133 0.36 -7.30 -21.37
C HIS A 133 -0.48 -6.27 -20.58
N GLN A 134 -0.35 -5.00 -20.93
CA GLN A 134 -1.12 -3.93 -20.30
C GLN A 134 -2.63 -4.14 -20.49
N VAL A 135 -3.36 -4.19 -19.36
CA VAL A 135 -4.82 -4.18 -19.34
C VAL A 135 -5.29 -2.92 -18.64
N GLU A 136 -6.14 -2.15 -19.30
CA GLU A 136 -6.79 -1.01 -18.66
C GLU A 136 -7.93 -1.50 -17.77
N ILE A 137 -7.82 -1.25 -16.46
CA ILE A 137 -8.83 -1.65 -15.49
C ILE A 137 -9.80 -0.50 -15.16
N VAL A 138 -11.04 -0.86 -14.85
CA VAL A 138 -12.08 0.04 -14.31
C VAL A 138 -12.07 -0.01 -12.79
N SER A 139 -11.80 -1.19 -12.21
CA SER A 139 -11.73 -1.35 -10.77
C SER A 139 -10.72 -2.40 -10.34
N LEU A 140 -10.22 -2.19 -9.12
CA LEU A 140 -9.39 -3.11 -8.38
C LEU A 140 -9.98 -3.22 -6.97
N ASN A 141 -10.41 -4.42 -6.58
CA ASN A 141 -10.92 -4.68 -5.25
C ASN A 141 -9.97 -5.61 -4.49
N VAL A 142 -9.46 -5.15 -3.35
CA VAL A 142 -8.64 -5.95 -2.45
C VAL A 142 -9.55 -6.57 -1.39
N THR A 143 -9.86 -7.85 -1.51
CA THR A 143 -10.80 -8.51 -0.59
C THR A 143 -10.19 -8.70 0.80
N GLN A 144 -8.94 -9.13 0.86
CA GLN A 144 -8.18 -9.24 2.11
C GLN A 144 -6.72 -8.88 1.86
N ASN A 145 -6.10 -8.24 2.85
CA ASN A 145 -4.70 -7.88 2.85
C ASN A 145 -4.10 -8.22 4.22
N LEU A 146 -3.21 -9.20 4.29
CA LEU A 146 -2.69 -9.71 5.57
C LEU A 146 -1.17 -9.96 5.52
N SER A 147 -0.49 -9.71 6.63
CA SER A 147 0.96 -9.93 6.74
C SER A 147 1.36 -10.45 8.11
N HIS A 148 2.35 -11.35 8.15
CA HIS A 148 2.97 -11.84 9.37
C HIS A 148 4.45 -12.17 9.16
N GLY A 149 5.34 -11.63 9.99
CA GLY A 149 6.77 -11.89 9.88
C GLY A 149 7.32 -11.47 8.51
N LYS A 150 7.95 -12.38 7.78
CA LYS A 150 8.43 -12.16 6.40
C LYS A 150 7.45 -12.57 5.30
N PHE A 151 6.21 -12.90 5.65
CA PHE A 151 5.20 -13.34 4.70
C PHE A 151 4.02 -12.39 4.65
N GLY A 152 3.37 -12.31 3.49
CA GLY A 152 2.10 -11.62 3.31
C GLY A 152 1.26 -12.29 2.25
N ALA A 153 -0.02 -11.96 2.23
CA ALA A 153 -0.93 -12.38 1.19
C ALA A 153 -1.96 -11.27 0.95
N LEU A 154 -2.32 -11.07 -0.30
CA LEU A 154 -3.53 -10.34 -0.66
C LEU A 154 -4.25 -11.04 -1.81
N HIS A 155 -5.56 -10.88 -1.86
CA HIS A 155 -6.37 -11.43 -2.94
C HIS A 155 -7.53 -10.50 -3.24
N GLY A 156 -8.09 -10.65 -4.43
CA GLY A 156 -9.06 -9.69 -4.91
C GLY A 156 -9.52 -9.96 -6.32
N THR A 157 -10.15 -8.93 -6.87
CA THR A 157 -10.64 -8.92 -8.24
C THR A 157 -10.19 -7.65 -8.96
N GLN A 158 -9.90 -7.81 -10.24
CA GLN A 158 -9.73 -6.72 -11.20
C GLN A 158 -10.81 -6.84 -12.25
N ILE A 159 -11.41 -5.70 -12.62
CA ILE A 159 -12.36 -5.64 -13.73
C ILE A 159 -11.73 -4.77 -14.81
N ALA A 160 -11.51 -5.35 -15.99
CA ALA A 160 -10.98 -4.66 -17.15
C ALA A 160 -12.06 -3.78 -17.82
N LYS A 161 -11.63 -2.85 -18.69
CA LYS A 161 -12.55 -2.00 -19.45
C LYS A 161 -13.45 -2.77 -20.42
N ASP A 162 -13.00 -3.93 -20.90
CA ASP A 162 -13.81 -4.82 -21.74
C ASP A 162 -14.83 -5.64 -20.95
N GLY A 163 -14.84 -5.52 -19.62
CA GLY A 163 -15.74 -6.24 -18.73
C GLY A 163 -15.21 -7.58 -18.23
N SER A 164 -14.08 -8.06 -18.74
CA SER A 164 -13.44 -9.28 -18.23
C SER A 164 -13.04 -9.12 -16.76
N THR A 165 -13.17 -10.22 -16.00
CA THR A 165 -12.84 -10.24 -14.58
C THR A 165 -11.65 -11.15 -14.33
N ILE A 166 -10.67 -10.62 -13.62
CA ILE A 166 -9.51 -11.36 -13.15
C ILE A 166 -9.63 -11.53 -11.64
N TYR A 167 -9.64 -12.78 -11.18
CA TYR A 167 -9.52 -13.13 -9.77
C TYR A 167 -8.07 -13.49 -9.50
N PHE A 168 -7.49 -12.88 -8.47
CA PHE A 168 -6.09 -13.12 -8.13
C PHE A 168 -5.92 -13.40 -6.64
N ALA A 169 -4.92 -14.23 -6.32
CA ALA A 169 -4.38 -14.39 -4.99
C ALA A 169 -2.85 -14.39 -5.07
N ASP A 170 -2.24 -13.43 -4.38
CA ASP A 170 -0.80 -13.20 -4.39
C ASP A 170 -0.22 -13.48 -2.99
N PHE A 171 0.78 -14.34 -2.93
CA PHE A 171 1.54 -14.65 -1.73
C PHE A 171 2.93 -14.02 -1.83
N PHE A 172 3.27 -13.19 -0.85
CA PHE A 172 4.47 -12.39 -0.80
C PHE A 172 5.46 -12.99 0.20
N GLU A 173 6.71 -13.13 -0.23
CA GLU A 173 7.86 -13.33 0.66
C GLU A 173 8.76 -12.09 0.60
N PHE A 174 8.96 -11.48 1.77
CA PHE A 174 9.84 -10.33 1.96
C PHE A 174 11.28 -10.79 2.24
N GLU A 175 12.25 -9.96 1.90
CA GLU A 175 13.68 -10.28 2.12
C GLU A 175 14.04 -10.42 3.62
N SER A 176 13.24 -9.83 4.52
CA SER A 176 13.43 -9.95 5.96
C SER A 176 12.15 -9.68 6.77
N HIS A 177 12.26 -9.80 8.10
CA HIS A 177 11.18 -9.52 9.04
C HIS A 177 11.03 -8.02 9.34
N GLN A 178 11.97 -7.18 8.88
CA GLN A 178 11.93 -5.73 9.09
C GLN A 178 10.66 -5.12 8.49
N LYS A 179 10.25 -3.99 9.04
CA LYS A 179 9.02 -3.29 8.67
C LYS A 179 9.02 -2.90 7.19
N ASP A 180 10.13 -2.34 6.71
CA ASP A 180 10.28 -1.79 5.36
C ASP A 180 11.03 -2.73 4.42
N ALA A 181 11.10 -4.02 4.77
CA ALA A 181 11.74 -5.04 3.94
C ALA A 181 11.04 -5.13 2.59
N LYS A 182 11.79 -5.15 1.49
CA LYS A 182 11.22 -5.26 0.15
C LYS A 182 10.76 -6.68 -0.17
N VAL A 183 9.84 -6.80 -1.11
CA VAL A 183 9.34 -8.08 -1.61
C VAL A 183 10.41 -8.76 -2.46
N LYS A 184 10.76 -9.98 -2.07
CA LYS A 184 11.75 -10.81 -2.77
C LYS A 184 11.07 -11.76 -3.77
N THR A 185 9.93 -12.32 -3.39
CA THR A 185 9.24 -13.31 -4.21
C THR A 185 7.73 -13.12 -4.10
N ILE A 186 7.03 -13.23 -5.23
CA ILE A 186 5.58 -13.32 -5.27
C ILE A 186 5.19 -14.62 -5.98
N THR A 187 4.27 -15.36 -5.37
CA THR A 187 3.58 -16.48 -6.03
C THR A 187 2.13 -16.08 -6.26
N SER A 188 1.71 -16.06 -7.52
CA SER A 188 0.39 -15.61 -7.95
C SER A 188 -0.44 -16.77 -8.48
N TYR A 189 -1.70 -16.81 -8.05
CA TYR A 189 -2.75 -17.65 -8.60
C TYR A 189 -3.73 -16.72 -9.30
N VAL A 190 -3.95 -16.93 -10.59
CA VAL A 190 -4.78 -16.05 -11.41
C VAL A 190 -5.83 -16.90 -12.11
N ILE A 191 -7.09 -16.47 -12.02
CA ILE A 191 -8.23 -17.06 -12.73
C ILE A 191 -8.86 -15.95 -13.54
N MET A 192 -8.96 -16.17 -14.85
CA MET A 192 -9.59 -15.23 -15.77
C MET A 192 -10.97 -15.79 -16.14
N ASP A 193 -12.00 -14.98 -15.92
CA ASP A 193 -13.32 -15.25 -16.46
C ASP A 193 -13.39 -14.54 -17.82
N GLU A 194 -13.34 -15.33 -18.89
CA GLU A 194 -13.64 -14.86 -20.24
C GLU A 194 -15.14 -14.53 -20.23
N GLY A 195 -15.49 -13.26 -19.98
CA GLY A 195 -16.88 -12.82 -19.88
C GLY A 195 -17.72 -13.37 -21.03
N ASP A 196 -18.97 -13.74 -20.75
CA ASP A 196 -19.89 -14.42 -21.68
C ASP A 196 -19.77 -13.86 -23.13
N VAL A 197 -19.14 -14.65 -24.02
CA VAL A 197 -18.99 -14.37 -25.46
C VAL A 197 -20.31 -14.52 -26.21
#